data_AF-A0A9E1RS59-F1
#
_entry.id   AF-A0A9E1RS59-F1
#
_cell.length_a   1.000
_cell.length_b   1.000
_cell.length_c   1.000
_cell.angle_alpha   90.00
_cell.angle_beta   90.00
_cell.angle_gamma   90.00
#
_symmetry.space_group_name_H-M   'P 1'
#
loop_
_entity.id
_entity.type
_entity.pdbx_description
1 polymer ?
#
loop_
_entity_poly.entity_id
_entity_poly.type
_entity_poly.pdbx_seq_one_letter_code
_entity_poly.pdbx_strand_id
1 'polypeptide(L)'
;MLAETTELTLNGRLLNTAGRTSCFGDANSAFVVAESVGQGTIVTIGSPDLFINAELDDDDAAVVAVNLLAPTGGDAHVSFLGPSVVDFGDEAITDLVPPRVWNAVFQMLAAFLLYSLYRSRRLGGVVPEPVPVHIEGSELVLKAGLLSERAKDPGSAAQVLQTDLVHRIRVALSVPATATDADVATRVADRTGHTPAEVEHRLYGLVATDPELVQTAQLLHTLDAQLFDTAGANKAMPVRTPDQQAPRDIPTEST
;
A
#
# COMPACT_ATOMS: atom_id res chain seq x y z
N MET A 1 -37.19 -47.25 19.18
CA MET A 1 -36.78 -46.40 18.05
C MET A 1 -35.28 -46.49 18.03
N LEU A 2 -34.74 -47.24 17.08
CA LEU A 2 -33.32 -47.61 17.04
C LEU A 2 -32.54 -46.38 16.58
N ALA A 3 -31.69 -45.84 17.46
CA ALA A 3 -30.75 -44.79 17.09
C ALA A 3 -29.85 -45.34 15.97
N GLU A 4 -29.83 -44.62 14.86
CA GLU A 4 -29.03 -44.93 13.70
C GLU A 4 -27.55 -44.87 14.13
N THR A 5 -26.88 -46.02 14.13
CA THR A 5 -25.49 -46.17 14.52
C THR A 5 -24.59 -45.62 13.41
N THR A 6 -24.51 -44.30 13.31
CA THR A 6 -23.67 -43.62 12.32
C THR A 6 -22.77 -42.63 13.06
N GLU A 7 -21.54 -43.09 13.31
CA GLU A 7 -20.33 -42.37 13.70
C GLU A 7 -20.48 -41.16 14.65
N LEU A 8 -20.11 -41.34 15.92
CA LEU A 8 -19.59 -40.22 16.70
C LEU A 8 -18.32 -39.73 16.01
N THR A 9 -18.41 -38.58 15.33
CA THR A 9 -17.29 -37.99 14.59
C THR A 9 -16.54 -37.02 15.50
N LEU A 10 -16.19 -37.49 16.69
CA LEU A 10 -15.41 -36.71 17.64
C LEU A 10 -13.96 -36.66 17.19
N ASN A 11 -13.33 -35.50 17.30
CA ASN A 11 -11.92 -35.28 17.02
C ASN A 11 -11.06 -35.90 18.13
N GLY A 12 -11.04 -37.22 18.21
CA GLY A 12 -10.44 -37.97 19.30
C GLY A 12 -9.51 -39.08 18.89
N ARG A 13 -8.83 -39.65 19.89
CA ARG A 13 -7.95 -40.79 19.70
C ARG A 13 -8.68 -42.09 20.02
N LEU A 14 -8.67 -43.05 19.09
CA LEU A 14 -9.10 -44.41 19.40
C LEU A 14 -8.14 -45.05 20.42
N LEU A 15 -8.72 -45.69 21.42
CA LEU A 15 -8.02 -46.37 22.51
C LEU A 15 -7.91 -47.86 22.20
N ASN A 16 -6.78 -48.48 22.52
CA ASN A 16 -6.64 -49.94 22.35
C ASN A 16 -7.57 -50.67 23.34
N THR A 17 -8.43 -51.54 22.82
CA THR A 17 -9.41 -52.28 23.62
C THR A 17 -8.73 -53.34 24.49
N ALA A 18 -7.68 -54.00 24.00
CA ALA A 18 -6.96 -55.07 24.68
C ALA A 18 -7.87 -56.17 25.27
N GLY A 19 -9.01 -56.45 24.60
CA GLY A 19 -10.01 -57.42 25.05
C GLY A 19 -10.91 -56.94 26.19
N ARG A 20 -10.85 -55.65 26.57
CA ARG A 20 -11.76 -55.01 27.53
C ARG A 20 -13.09 -54.66 26.88
N THR A 21 -14.09 -54.37 27.72
CA THR A 21 -15.40 -53.90 27.25
C THR A 21 -15.24 -52.55 26.56
N SER A 22 -15.73 -52.43 25.33
CA SER A 22 -15.55 -51.24 24.51
C SER A 22 -16.78 -50.89 23.70
N CYS A 23 -16.97 -49.60 23.44
CA CYS A 23 -18.06 -49.06 22.62
C CYS A 23 -17.51 -48.06 21.59
N PHE A 24 -18.21 -47.91 20.47
CA PHE A 24 -17.85 -47.01 19.36
C PHE A 24 -16.43 -47.30 18.82
N GLY A 25 -16.27 -48.48 18.22
CA GLY A 25 -14.99 -48.97 17.72
C GLY A 25 -15.05 -50.36 17.11
N ASP A 26 -13.88 -50.92 16.83
CA ASP A 26 -13.68 -52.30 16.37
C ASP A 26 -13.10 -53.20 17.48
N ALA A 27 -12.69 -54.42 17.10
CA ALA A 27 -12.14 -55.41 18.03
C ALA A 27 -10.83 -54.97 18.71
N ASN A 28 -10.07 -54.05 18.12
CA ASN A 28 -8.74 -53.65 18.56
C ASN A 28 -8.68 -52.21 19.09
N SER A 29 -9.57 -51.34 18.61
CA SER A 29 -9.56 -49.92 18.90
C SER A 29 -10.97 -49.36 19.05
N ALA A 30 -11.20 -48.57 20.09
CA ALA A 30 -12.51 -47.99 20.37
C ALA A 30 -12.42 -46.64 21.07
N PHE A 31 -13.46 -45.83 20.91
CA PHE A 31 -13.53 -44.50 21.49
C PHE A 31 -13.78 -44.54 23.00
N VAL A 32 -14.58 -45.52 23.47
CA VAL A 32 -14.85 -45.74 24.90
C VAL A 32 -14.36 -47.13 25.30
N VAL A 33 -13.51 -47.20 26.32
CA VAL A 33 -13.00 -48.46 26.88
C VAL A 33 -13.24 -48.48 28.39
N ALA A 34 -13.93 -49.51 28.86
CA ALA A 34 -14.25 -49.72 30.26
C ALA A 34 -13.44 -50.88 30.85
N GLU A 35 -12.89 -50.66 32.05
CA GLU A 35 -12.12 -51.65 32.79
C GLU A 35 -12.64 -51.75 34.23
N SER A 36 -12.97 -52.97 34.66
CA SER A 36 -13.37 -53.23 36.04
C SER A 36 -12.13 -53.26 36.93
N VAL A 37 -12.03 -52.34 37.88
CA VAL A 37 -10.92 -52.24 38.83
C VAL A 37 -11.47 -52.32 40.25
N GLY A 38 -11.25 -53.47 40.91
CA GLY A 38 -11.75 -53.73 42.25
C GLY A 38 -13.28 -53.76 42.30
N GLN A 39 -13.89 -52.83 43.03
CA GLN A 39 -15.35 -52.67 43.13
C GLN A 39 -15.91 -51.56 42.20
N GLY A 40 -15.07 -50.91 41.41
CA GLY A 40 -15.46 -49.82 40.51
C GLY A 40 -15.14 -50.12 39.05
N THR A 41 -15.62 -49.23 38.17
CA THR A 41 -15.34 -49.27 36.74
C THR A 41 -14.62 -47.99 36.35
N ILE A 42 -13.48 -48.12 35.68
CA ILE A 42 -12.78 -46.99 35.06
C ILE A 42 -13.19 -46.97 33.59
N VAL A 43 -13.79 -45.86 33.15
CA VAL A 43 -14.12 -45.62 31.75
C VAL A 43 -13.14 -44.60 31.19
N THR A 44 -12.41 -44.99 30.15
CA THR A 44 -11.50 -44.12 29.40
C THR A 44 -12.15 -43.71 28.09
N ILE A 45 -12.07 -42.42 27.77
CA ILE A 45 -12.71 -41.82 26.61
C ILE A 45 -11.62 -41.20 25.72
N GLY A 46 -11.78 -41.35 24.41
CA GLY A 46 -10.81 -40.93 23.39
C GLY A 46 -10.73 -39.43 23.11
N SER A 47 -11.73 -38.65 23.51
CA SER A 47 -11.72 -37.19 23.43
C SER A 47 -12.47 -36.54 24.60
N PRO A 48 -12.12 -35.30 24.96
CA PRO A 48 -12.86 -34.51 25.93
C PRO A 48 -14.11 -33.84 25.35
N ASP A 49 -14.30 -33.87 24.03
CA ASP A 49 -15.29 -33.07 23.31
C ASP A 49 -16.73 -33.36 23.77
N LEU A 50 -16.99 -34.59 24.25
CA LEU A 50 -18.25 -34.99 24.90
C LEU A 50 -18.66 -34.12 26.10
N PHE A 51 -17.73 -33.34 26.65
CA PHE A 51 -17.92 -32.51 27.84
C PHE A 51 -17.63 -31.03 27.57
N ILE A 52 -17.41 -30.63 26.32
CA ILE A 52 -17.23 -29.24 25.95
C ILE A 52 -18.58 -28.67 25.54
N ASN A 53 -18.92 -27.48 26.04
CA ASN A 53 -20.25 -26.90 25.86
C ASN A 53 -20.63 -26.65 24.40
N ALA A 54 -19.65 -26.40 23.51
CA ALA A 54 -19.94 -26.07 22.12
C ALA A 54 -20.26 -27.32 21.28
N GLU A 55 -19.78 -28.48 21.70
CA GLU A 55 -19.89 -29.76 21.01
C GLU A 55 -20.89 -30.71 21.69
N LEU A 56 -21.50 -30.27 22.80
CA LEU A 56 -22.39 -31.08 23.62
C LEU A 56 -23.69 -31.47 22.90
N ASP A 57 -24.18 -30.60 22.02
CA ASP A 57 -25.40 -30.83 21.22
C ASP A 57 -25.11 -31.47 19.85
N ASP A 58 -23.83 -31.66 19.52
CA ASP A 58 -23.39 -32.30 18.28
C ASP A 58 -23.23 -33.82 18.48
N ASP A 59 -23.41 -34.60 17.41
CA ASP A 59 -23.09 -36.04 17.32
C ASP A 59 -23.56 -36.91 18.51
N ASP A 60 -24.72 -36.61 19.10
CA ASP A 60 -25.29 -37.29 20.28
C ASP A 60 -24.37 -37.29 21.53
N ALA A 61 -23.44 -36.33 21.62
CA ALA A 61 -22.45 -36.23 22.68
C ALA A 61 -23.09 -36.17 24.08
N ALA A 62 -24.15 -35.38 24.25
CA ALA A 62 -24.90 -35.30 25.50
C ALA A 62 -25.48 -36.65 25.94
N VAL A 63 -25.96 -37.47 25.00
CA VAL A 63 -26.56 -38.77 25.31
C VAL A 63 -25.50 -39.73 25.84
N VAL A 64 -24.32 -39.76 25.20
CA VAL A 64 -23.19 -40.56 25.67
C VAL A 64 -22.70 -40.07 27.03
N ALA A 65 -22.56 -38.76 27.21
CA ALA A 65 -22.13 -38.16 28.47
C ALA A 65 -23.07 -38.51 29.65
N VAL A 66 -24.39 -38.43 29.44
CA VAL A 66 -25.39 -38.80 30.46
C VAL A 66 -25.32 -40.28 30.82
N ASN A 67 -25.22 -41.17 29.82
CA ASN A 67 -25.14 -42.61 30.07
C ASN A 67 -23.84 -43.01 30.79
N LEU A 68 -22.74 -42.25 30.61
CA LEU A 68 -21.48 -42.47 31.32
C LEU A 68 -21.51 -41.94 32.76
N LEU A 69 -22.15 -40.80 32.99
CA LEU A 69 -22.21 -40.15 34.30
C LEU A 69 -23.29 -40.75 35.22
N ALA A 70 -24.38 -41.28 34.64
CA ALA A 70 -25.49 -41.91 35.37
C ALA A 70 -25.80 -43.33 34.82
N PRO A 71 -24.85 -44.28 34.89
CA PRO A 71 -24.96 -45.59 34.21
C PRO A 71 -26.04 -46.51 34.79
N THR A 72 -26.48 -46.30 36.04
CA THR A 72 -27.40 -47.20 36.75
C THR A 72 -28.84 -46.71 36.84
N GLY A 73 -29.18 -45.56 36.26
CA GLY A 73 -30.57 -45.06 36.20
C GLY A 73 -31.29 -44.87 37.55
N GLY A 74 -30.56 -44.91 38.67
CA GLY A 74 -31.07 -44.68 40.04
C GLY A 74 -31.11 -43.19 40.40
N ASP A 75 -30.76 -42.85 41.65
CA ASP A 75 -30.77 -41.47 42.20
C ASP A 75 -29.75 -40.49 41.56
N ALA A 76 -28.98 -40.94 40.57
CA ALA A 76 -28.01 -40.11 39.86
C ALA A 76 -28.72 -39.25 38.81
N HIS A 77 -28.89 -37.96 39.11
CA HIS A 77 -29.45 -36.98 38.18
C HIS A 77 -28.34 -36.10 37.61
N VAL A 78 -28.21 -36.14 36.28
CA VAL A 78 -27.37 -35.18 35.53
C VAL A 78 -28.30 -34.10 35.00
N SER A 79 -27.96 -32.83 35.26
CA SER A 79 -28.69 -31.67 34.74
C SER A 79 -27.71 -30.74 34.06
N PHE A 80 -27.93 -30.47 32.78
CA PHE A 80 -27.20 -29.45 32.05
C PHE A 80 -27.86 -28.09 32.30
N LEU A 81 -27.08 -27.14 32.80
CA LEU A 81 -27.56 -25.80 33.08
C LEU A 81 -27.26 -24.92 31.85
N GLY A 82 -28.31 -24.57 31.11
CA GLY A 82 -28.19 -23.60 30.01
C GLY A 82 -27.95 -22.18 30.54
N PRO A 83 -27.27 -21.30 29.78
CA PRO A 83 -27.13 -19.90 30.16
C PRO A 83 -28.50 -19.25 30.33
N SER A 84 -28.69 -18.49 31.41
CA SER A 84 -29.95 -17.84 31.73
C SER A 84 -30.26 -16.70 30.74
N VAL A 85 -31.33 -16.87 29.96
CA VAL A 85 -32.21 -15.84 29.37
C VAL A 85 -31.50 -14.67 28.68
N VAL A 86 -30.59 -14.96 27.74
CA VAL A 86 -30.46 -14.16 26.53
C VAL A 86 -30.13 -15.13 25.43
N ASP A 87 -31.09 -15.37 24.55
CA ASP A 87 -30.91 -16.21 23.37
C ASP A 87 -29.98 -15.46 22.41
N PHE A 88 -28.68 -15.71 22.52
CA PHE A 88 -27.75 -15.37 21.46
C PHE A 88 -27.83 -16.53 20.46
N GLY A 89 -28.86 -16.50 19.63
CA GLY A 89 -29.00 -17.47 18.55
C GLY A 89 -27.78 -17.40 17.62
N ASP A 90 -27.52 -18.48 16.89
CA ASP A 90 -26.48 -18.60 15.86
C ASP A 90 -26.72 -17.71 14.62
N GLU A 91 -27.53 -16.67 14.78
CA GLU A 91 -27.85 -15.72 13.73
C GLU A 91 -26.56 -15.00 13.31
N ALA A 92 -26.25 -15.09 12.02
CA ALA A 92 -25.11 -14.38 11.48
C ALA A 92 -25.34 -12.87 11.64
N ILE A 93 -24.26 -12.08 11.70
CA ILE A 93 -24.34 -10.61 11.73
C ILE A 93 -25.22 -10.07 10.58
N THR A 94 -25.32 -10.80 9.48
CA THR A 94 -26.18 -10.51 8.32
C THR A 94 -27.69 -10.63 8.61
N ASP A 95 -28.09 -11.47 9.55
CA ASP A 95 -29.48 -11.73 9.92
C ASP A 95 -30.02 -10.67 10.90
N LEU A 96 -29.11 -10.03 11.65
CA LEU A 96 -29.42 -8.87 12.48
C LEU A 96 -29.67 -7.59 11.64
N VAL A 97 -29.32 -7.60 10.36
CA VAL A 97 -29.44 -6.44 9.48
C VAL A 97 -30.82 -6.42 8.82
N PRO A 98 -31.64 -5.37 9.03
CA PRO A 98 -32.96 -5.28 8.39
C PRO A 98 -32.86 -5.35 6.85
N PRO A 99 -33.81 -6.00 6.15
CA PRO A 99 -33.79 -6.13 4.68
C PRO A 99 -33.67 -4.80 3.93
N ARG A 100 -34.10 -3.69 4.54
CA ARG A 100 -33.99 -2.33 3.96
C ARG A 100 -32.53 -1.88 3.78
N VAL A 101 -31.64 -2.30 4.67
CA VAL A 101 -30.22 -1.94 4.60
C VAL A 101 -29.57 -2.64 3.41
N TRP A 102 -29.90 -3.93 3.19
CA TRP A 102 -29.46 -4.65 1.99
C TRP A 102 -29.90 -3.96 0.69
N ASN A 103 -31.15 -3.50 0.63
CA ASN A 103 -31.63 -2.72 -0.52
C ASN A 103 -30.83 -1.43 -0.73
N ALA A 104 -30.44 -0.72 0.34
CA ALA A 104 -29.62 0.48 0.24
C ALA A 104 -28.19 0.18 -0.26
N VAL A 105 -27.59 -0.94 0.17
CA VAL A 105 -26.27 -1.39 -0.31
C VAL A 105 -26.32 -1.68 -1.81
N PHE A 106 -27.34 -2.41 -2.28
CA PHE A 106 -27.51 -2.68 -3.71
C PHE A 106 -27.74 -1.40 -4.53
N GLN A 107 -28.46 -0.42 -3.99
CA GLN A 107 -28.64 0.89 -4.63
C GLN A 107 -27.32 1.67 -4.73
N MET A 108 -26.49 1.68 -3.67
CA MET A 108 -25.16 2.29 -3.73
C MET A 108 -24.27 1.62 -4.76
N LEU A 109 -24.28 0.28 -4.81
CA LEU A 109 -23.51 -0.47 -5.80
C LEU A 109 -23.93 -0.13 -7.23
N ALA A 110 -25.24 -0.09 -7.50
CA ALA A 110 -25.78 0.29 -8.80
C ALA A 110 -25.40 1.74 -9.17
N ALA A 111 -25.53 2.68 -8.24
CA ALA A 111 -25.15 4.07 -8.45
C ALA A 111 -23.64 4.23 -8.73
N PHE A 112 -22.79 3.50 -8.00
CA PHE A 112 -21.35 3.47 -8.21
C PHE A 112 -21.00 2.92 -9.60
N LEU A 113 -21.63 1.82 -10.03
CA LEU A 113 -21.40 1.25 -11.36
C LEU A 113 -21.85 2.20 -12.48
N LEU A 114 -23.02 2.83 -12.34
CA LEU A 114 -23.50 3.85 -13.28
C LEU A 114 -22.55 5.03 -13.35
N TYR A 115 -22.09 5.51 -12.19
CA TYR A 115 -21.11 6.58 -12.09
C TYR A 115 -19.79 6.20 -12.75
N SER A 116 -19.28 5.00 -12.46
CA SER A 116 -18.06 4.47 -13.06
C SER A 116 -18.20 4.34 -14.58
N LEU A 117 -19.32 3.82 -15.09
CA LEU A 117 -19.57 3.74 -16.53
C LEU A 117 -19.64 5.13 -17.17
N TYR A 118 -20.35 6.06 -16.54
CA TYR A 118 -20.42 7.45 -17.00
C TYR A 118 -19.02 8.10 -17.04
N ARG A 119 -18.22 7.88 -15.99
CA ARG A 119 -16.86 8.42 -15.87
C ARG A 119 -15.91 7.78 -16.87
N SER A 120 -16.00 6.46 -17.07
CA SER A 120 -15.20 5.70 -18.04
C SER A 120 -15.50 6.09 -19.48
N ARG A 121 -16.76 6.41 -19.81
CA ARG A 121 -17.10 6.96 -21.14
C ARG A 121 -16.48 8.34 -21.41
N ARG A 122 -16.01 9.03 -20.37
CA ARG A 122 -15.34 10.34 -20.47
C ARG A 122 -13.82 10.28 -20.53
N LEU A 123 -13.22 9.08 -20.58
CA LEU A 123 -11.89 8.90 -21.15
C LEU A 123 -12.05 8.98 -22.68
N GLY A 124 -12.24 10.20 -23.19
CA GLY A 124 -12.19 10.45 -24.62
C GLY A 124 -10.93 9.80 -25.16
N GLY A 125 -11.06 9.03 -26.25
CA GLY A 125 -9.95 8.26 -26.81
C GLY A 125 -8.70 9.10 -26.84
N VAL A 126 -7.57 8.52 -26.43
CA VAL A 126 -6.25 9.16 -26.53
C VAL A 126 -6.15 9.61 -27.96
N VAL A 127 -6.38 10.91 -28.19
CA VAL A 127 -6.13 11.52 -29.49
C VAL A 127 -4.67 11.17 -29.73
N PRO A 128 -4.33 10.44 -30.80
CA PRO A 128 -2.95 10.29 -31.18
C PRO A 128 -2.52 11.68 -31.62
N GLU A 129 -2.12 12.51 -30.66
CA GLU A 129 -1.33 13.68 -30.95
C GLU A 129 -0.14 13.16 -31.77
N PRO A 130 0.14 13.75 -32.93
CA PRO A 130 1.32 13.38 -33.69
C PRO A 130 2.50 13.48 -32.74
N VAL A 131 3.22 12.36 -32.59
CA VAL A 131 4.41 12.24 -31.75
C VAL A 131 5.28 13.46 -32.04
N PRO A 132 5.61 14.27 -31.02
CA PRO A 132 6.29 15.53 -31.25
C PRO A 132 7.54 15.24 -32.06
N VAL A 133 7.66 15.95 -33.19
CA VAL A 133 8.92 16.11 -33.90
C VAL A 133 9.97 16.45 -32.85
N HIS A 134 11.17 15.88 -32.93
CA HIS A 134 12.28 16.27 -32.05
C HIS A 134 12.51 17.78 -32.22
N ILE A 135 11.86 18.56 -31.36
CA ILE A 135 12.07 19.99 -31.29
C ILE A 135 13.34 20.15 -30.47
N GLU A 136 14.33 20.80 -31.07
CA GLU A 136 15.54 21.16 -30.35
C GLU A 136 15.13 21.90 -29.05
N GLY A 137 15.72 21.50 -27.91
CA GLY A 137 15.36 22.09 -26.62
C GLY A 137 15.50 23.62 -26.58
N SER A 138 16.31 24.17 -27.50
CA SER A 138 16.46 25.61 -27.74
C SER A 138 15.17 26.31 -28.19
N GLU A 139 14.30 25.64 -28.96
CA GLU A 139 13.03 26.23 -29.38
C GLU A 139 12.05 26.38 -28.21
N LEU A 140 12.00 25.40 -27.30
CA LEU A 140 11.15 25.48 -26.11
C LEU A 140 11.58 26.65 -25.21
N VAL A 141 12.89 26.78 -24.97
CA VAL A 141 13.46 27.87 -24.16
C VAL A 141 13.16 29.22 -24.80
N LEU A 142 13.30 29.35 -26.12
CA LEU A 142 12.96 30.57 -26.85
C LEU A 142 11.47 30.91 -26.72
N LYS A 143 10.57 29.94 -26.91
CA LYS A 143 9.13 30.16 -26.80
C LYS A 143 8.71 30.52 -25.38
N ALA A 144 9.30 29.89 -24.36
CA ALA A 144 9.08 30.22 -22.96
C ALA A 144 9.59 31.64 -22.64
N GLY A 145 10.74 32.03 -23.19
CA GLY A 145 11.27 33.39 -23.08
C GLY A 145 10.33 34.43 -23.71
N LEU A 146 9.86 34.20 -24.93
CA LEU A 146 8.89 35.08 -25.60
C LEU A 146 7.56 35.18 -24.85
N LEU A 147 7.11 34.08 -24.21
CA LEU A 147 5.91 34.10 -23.37
C LEU A 147 6.14 34.94 -22.11
N SER A 148 7.32 34.82 -21.49
CA SER A 148 7.71 35.59 -20.31
C SER A 148 7.84 37.09 -20.64
N GLU A 149 8.40 37.43 -21.80
CA GLU A 149 8.44 38.81 -22.32
C GLU A 149 7.03 39.39 -22.50
N ARG A 150 6.08 38.60 -23.03
CA ARG A 150 4.67 39.04 -23.18
C ARG A 150 3.97 39.28 -21.86
N ALA A 151 4.37 38.60 -20.79
CA ALA A 151 3.80 38.80 -19.46
C ALA A 151 4.20 40.16 -18.84
N LYS A 152 5.27 40.80 -19.34
CA LYS A 152 5.76 42.12 -18.88
C LYS A 152 5.93 42.22 -17.36
N ASP A 153 6.43 41.14 -16.77
CA ASP A 153 6.68 41.05 -15.33
C ASP A 153 8.16 40.71 -15.08
N PRO A 154 9.04 41.72 -15.09
CA PRO A 154 10.47 41.51 -14.91
C PRO A 154 10.83 40.99 -13.51
N GLY A 155 10.00 41.26 -12.50
CA GLY A 155 10.21 40.78 -11.13
C GLY A 155 10.03 39.27 -11.03
N SER A 156 8.94 38.75 -11.59
CA SER A 156 8.71 37.30 -11.64
C SER A 156 9.79 36.57 -12.44
N ALA A 157 10.24 37.14 -13.56
CA ALA A 157 11.32 36.57 -14.36
C ALA A 157 12.66 36.53 -13.59
N ALA A 158 13.01 37.61 -12.89
CA ALA A 158 14.21 37.67 -12.05
C ALA A 158 14.15 36.62 -10.92
N GLN A 159 12.99 36.50 -10.26
CA GLN A 159 12.80 35.54 -9.17
C GLN A 159 13.02 34.09 -9.62
N VAL A 160 12.58 33.73 -10.83
CA VAL A 160 12.81 32.39 -11.40
C VAL A 160 14.31 32.13 -11.58
N LEU A 161 15.04 33.09 -12.19
CA LEU A 161 16.49 32.98 -12.41
C LEU A 161 17.27 32.89 -11.08
N GLN A 162 16.91 33.75 -10.13
CA GLN A 162 17.52 33.79 -8.80
C GLN A 162 17.26 32.48 -8.03
N THR A 163 16.03 31.99 -8.02
CA THR A 163 15.64 30.76 -7.31
C THR A 163 16.35 29.54 -7.90
N ASP A 164 16.44 29.43 -9.23
CA ASP A 164 17.16 28.33 -9.88
C ASP A 164 18.65 28.34 -9.53
N LEU A 165 19.31 29.50 -9.59
CA LEU A 165 20.72 29.62 -9.25
C LEU A 165 20.98 29.31 -7.76
N VAL A 166 20.17 29.85 -6.85
CA VAL A 166 20.28 29.57 -5.40
C VAL A 166 20.12 28.07 -5.13
N HIS A 167 19.16 27.42 -5.79
CA HIS A 167 18.96 25.98 -5.66
C HIS A 167 20.21 25.20 -6.11
N ARG A 168 20.76 25.51 -7.29
CA ARG A 168 22.00 24.89 -7.80
C ARG A 168 23.19 25.12 -6.88
N ILE A 169 23.35 26.34 -6.35
CA ILE A 169 24.41 26.69 -5.39
C ILE A 169 24.29 25.87 -4.11
N ARG A 170 23.09 25.77 -3.52
CA ARG A 170 22.84 24.99 -2.30
C ARG A 170 23.21 23.53 -2.48
N VAL A 171 22.86 22.94 -3.63
CA VAL A 171 23.22 21.56 -3.98
C VAL A 171 24.73 21.41 -4.13
N ALA A 172 25.38 22.28 -4.90
CA ALA A 172 26.80 22.14 -5.22
C ALA A 172 27.74 22.43 -4.04
N LEU A 173 27.38 23.37 -3.16
CA LEU A 173 28.14 23.74 -1.98
C LEU A 173 27.69 22.97 -0.71
N SER A 174 26.81 21.98 -0.86
CA SER A 174 26.26 21.18 0.25
C SER A 174 25.77 22.03 1.41
N VAL A 175 25.05 23.12 1.10
CA VAL A 175 24.54 24.05 2.11
C VAL A 175 23.27 23.44 2.73
N PRO A 176 23.19 23.31 4.06
CA PRO A 176 21.99 22.80 4.73
C PRO A 176 20.76 23.68 4.43
N ALA A 177 19.58 23.07 4.34
CA ALA A 177 18.33 23.80 4.14
C ALA A 177 17.99 24.79 5.27
N THR A 178 18.61 24.64 6.44
CA THR A 178 18.48 25.53 7.60
C THR A 178 19.39 26.75 7.56
N ALA A 179 20.30 26.85 6.59
CA ALA A 179 21.20 28.00 6.44
C ALA A 179 20.43 29.23 5.95
N THR A 180 20.81 30.40 6.46
CA THR A 180 20.20 31.67 6.05
C THR A 180 20.72 32.12 4.69
N ASP A 181 20.01 33.03 4.03
CA ASP A 181 20.43 33.57 2.74
C ASP A 181 21.77 34.34 2.82
N ALA A 182 22.05 34.96 3.97
CA ALA A 182 23.35 35.57 4.27
C ALA A 182 24.48 34.53 4.36
N ASP A 183 24.21 33.32 4.87
CA ASP A 183 25.20 32.24 4.92
C ASP A 183 25.53 31.73 3.51
N VAL A 184 24.52 31.66 2.62
CA VAL A 184 24.70 31.30 1.21
C VAL A 184 25.56 32.35 0.51
N ALA A 185 25.23 33.64 0.69
CA ALA A 185 25.96 34.74 0.09
C ALA A 185 27.44 34.79 0.54
N THR A 186 27.70 34.54 1.82
CA THR A 186 29.07 34.48 2.36
C THR A 186 29.89 33.36 1.72
N ARG A 187 29.32 32.15 1.62
CA ARG A 187 30.02 31.00 1.00
C ARG A 187 30.30 31.21 -0.48
N VAL A 188 29.40 31.88 -1.19
CA VAL A 188 29.59 32.22 -2.61
C VAL A 188 30.65 33.31 -2.77
N ALA A 189 30.63 34.33 -1.91
CA ALA A 189 31.63 35.39 -1.86
C ALA A 189 33.05 34.82 -1.67
N ASP A 190 33.23 33.89 -0.71
CA ASP A 190 34.51 33.22 -0.46
C ASP A 190 35.06 32.49 -1.70
N ARG A 191 34.17 31.97 -2.57
CA ARG A 191 34.56 31.21 -3.76
C ARG A 191 34.78 32.07 -5.00
N THR A 192 34.12 33.22 -5.07
CA THR A 192 34.08 34.09 -6.27
C THR A 192 34.92 35.36 -6.12
N GLY A 193 35.32 35.71 -4.89
CA GLY A 193 36.11 36.92 -4.60
C GLY A 193 35.30 38.22 -4.59
N HIS A 194 33.97 38.14 -4.67
CA HIS A 194 33.05 39.29 -4.50
C HIS A 194 32.77 39.55 -3.02
N THR A 195 32.21 40.70 -2.68
CA THR A 195 31.76 40.95 -1.29
C THR A 195 30.42 40.24 -0.99
N PRO A 196 30.18 39.78 0.24
CA PRO A 196 28.91 39.13 0.61
C PRO A 196 27.67 39.97 0.31
N ALA A 197 27.76 41.29 0.51
CA ALA A 197 26.66 42.23 0.25
C ALA A 197 26.34 42.34 -1.25
N GLU A 198 27.35 42.32 -2.13
CA GLU A 198 27.14 42.33 -3.58
C GLU A 198 26.50 41.03 -4.07
N VAL A 199 26.90 39.89 -3.51
CA VAL A 199 26.32 38.58 -3.84
C VAL A 199 24.87 38.50 -3.38
N GLU A 200 24.59 38.94 -2.15
CA GLU A 200 23.23 38.96 -1.60
C GLU A 200 22.29 39.85 -2.42
N HIS A 201 22.74 41.06 -2.77
CA HIS A 201 21.96 41.97 -3.62
C HIS A 201 21.66 41.37 -5.00
N ARG A 202 22.59 40.60 -5.58
CA ARG A 202 22.38 39.95 -6.89
C ARG A 202 21.44 38.75 -6.81
N LEU A 203 21.56 37.93 -5.78
CA LEU A 203 20.78 36.70 -5.60
C LEU A 203 19.36 36.96 -5.09
N TYR A 204 19.16 38.02 -4.30
CA TYR A 204 17.88 38.27 -3.61
C TYR A 204 17.32 39.67 -3.83
N GLY A 205 17.97 40.50 -4.65
CA GLY A 205 17.50 41.85 -4.99
C GLY A 205 16.21 41.82 -5.80
N LEU A 206 15.33 42.78 -5.53
CA LEU A 206 14.13 43.01 -6.33
C LEU A 206 14.49 43.67 -7.66
N VAL A 207 13.79 43.27 -8.71
CA VAL A 207 13.92 43.81 -10.07
C VAL A 207 12.57 44.35 -10.52
N ALA A 208 12.52 45.61 -10.94
CA ALA A 208 11.28 46.29 -11.31
C ALA A 208 11.18 46.60 -12.81
N THR A 209 12.30 46.59 -13.55
CA THR A 209 12.33 47.00 -14.96
C THR A 209 13.05 46.00 -15.87
N ASP A 210 12.70 45.96 -17.15
CA ASP A 210 13.33 45.06 -18.13
C ASP A 210 14.86 45.28 -18.28
N PRO A 211 15.38 46.53 -18.30
CA PRO A 211 16.84 46.75 -18.34
C PRO A 211 17.55 46.20 -17.10
N GLU A 212 16.92 46.35 -15.94
CA GLU A 212 17.43 45.83 -14.66
C GLU A 212 17.39 44.30 -14.63
N LEU A 213 16.38 43.67 -15.23
CA LEU A 213 16.32 42.22 -15.42
C LEU A 213 17.48 41.72 -16.28
N VAL A 214 17.75 42.36 -17.41
CA VAL A 214 18.86 41.98 -18.30
C VAL A 214 20.20 42.11 -17.58
N GLN A 215 20.40 43.21 -16.85
CA GLN A 215 21.61 43.40 -16.05
C GLN A 215 21.75 42.32 -14.97
N THR A 216 20.67 42.02 -14.25
CA THR A 216 20.66 41.00 -13.20
C THR A 216 20.94 39.61 -13.78
N ALA A 217 20.33 39.25 -14.91
CA ALA A 217 20.57 37.99 -15.60
C ALA A 217 22.04 37.82 -16.03
N GLN A 218 22.68 38.89 -16.53
CA GLN A 218 24.11 38.88 -16.87
C GLN A 218 25.00 38.70 -15.63
N LEU A 219 24.66 39.36 -14.52
CA LEU A 219 25.39 39.22 -13.26
C LEU A 219 25.25 37.82 -12.68
N LEU A 220 24.05 37.23 -12.71
CA LEU A 220 23.78 35.85 -12.28
C LEU A 220 24.53 34.85 -13.17
N HIS A 221 24.52 35.04 -14.48
CA HIS A 221 25.26 34.18 -15.41
C HIS A 221 26.78 34.22 -15.17
N THR A 222 27.31 35.41 -14.87
CA THR A 222 28.73 35.58 -14.53
C THR A 222 29.09 34.85 -13.23
N LEU A 223 28.22 34.92 -12.21
CA LEU A 223 28.40 34.17 -10.96
C LEU A 223 28.33 32.66 -11.20
N ASP A 224 27.37 32.19 -12.00
CA ASP A 224 27.23 30.79 -12.38
C ASP A 224 28.51 30.27 -13.05
N ALA A 225 29.03 31.01 -14.03
CA ALA A 225 30.29 30.66 -14.69
C ALA A 225 31.46 30.60 -13.70
N GLN A 226 31.62 31.58 -12.81
CA GLN A 226 32.73 31.57 -11.83
C GLN A 226 32.64 30.38 -10.86
N LEU A 227 31.44 30.02 -10.42
CA LEU A 227 31.18 28.93 -9.48
C LEU A 227 31.32 27.53 -10.11
N PHE A 228 30.81 27.36 -11.33
CA PHE A 228 30.67 26.04 -11.94
C PHE A 228 31.70 25.74 -13.04
N ASP A 229 32.23 26.75 -13.73
CA ASP A 229 33.22 26.54 -14.80
C ASP A 229 34.61 26.21 -14.21
N THR A 230 34.93 26.69 -13.01
CA THR A 230 36.12 26.24 -12.26
C THR A 230 36.01 24.80 -11.76
N ALA A 231 34.79 24.24 -11.63
CA ALA A 231 34.59 22.82 -11.33
C ALA A 231 34.69 21.93 -12.59
N GLY A 232 34.54 22.51 -13.79
CA GLY A 232 34.66 21.84 -15.08
C GLY A 232 36.09 21.52 -15.52
N ALA A 233 37.10 22.23 -14.98
CA ALA A 233 38.50 21.97 -15.30
C ALA A 233 38.97 20.54 -14.93
N ASN A 234 38.27 19.84 -14.04
CA ASN A 234 38.56 18.44 -13.66
C ASN A 234 37.71 17.39 -14.40
N LYS A 235 36.92 17.77 -15.41
CA LYS A 235 36.07 16.82 -16.16
C LYS A 235 36.07 17.10 -17.66
N ALA A 236 37.26 17.19 -18.27
CA ALA A 236 37.40 17.05 -19.71
C ALA A 236 37.10 15.59 -20.11
N MET A 237 35.83 15.28 -20.35
CA MET A 237 35.40 14.06 -21.03
C MET A 237 35.40 14.35 -22.54
N PRO A 238 36.08 13.55 -23.38
CA PRO A 238 36.23 13.87 -24.79
C PRO A 238 34.85 13.85 -25.48
N VAL A 239 34.51 14.96 -26.12
CA VAL A 239 33.37 15.07 -27.03
C VAL A 239 33.53 14.01 -28.13
N ARG A 240 32.63 13.03 -28.17
CA ARG A 240 32.49 12.15 -29.34
C ARG A 240 31.87 12.98 -30.45
N THR A 241 32.66 13.27 -31.48
CA THR A 241 32.15 13.74 -32.76
C THR A 241 31.19 12.69 -33.32
N PRO A 242 29.92 13.03 -33.63
CA PRO A 242 29.03 12.09 -34.31
C PRO A 242 29.56 11.84 -35.72
N ASP A 243 29.81 10.57 -35.99
CA ASP A 243 30.18 10.05 -37.31
C ASP A 243 29.10 10.44 -38.34
N GLN A 244 29.53 10.88 -39.51
CA GLN A 244 28.64 11.23 -40.62
C GLN A 244 27.89 9.97 -41.07
N GLN A 245 26.62 9.85 -40.66
CA GLN A 245 25.72 8.82 -41.16
C GLN A 245 25.46 9.09 -42.65
N ALA A 246 26.10 8.29 -43.52
CA ALA A 246 25.90 8.30 -44.96
C ALA A 246 24.42 8.01 -45.33
N PRO A 247 23.92 8.50 -46.48
CA PRO A 247 22.54 8.30 -46.91
C PRO A 247 22.24 6.81 -47.10
N ARG A 248 21.19 6.30 -46.44
CA ARG A 248 20.62 4.99 -46.76
C ARG A 248 19.75 5.12 -48.01
N ASP A 249 20.18 4.49 -49.10
CA ASP A 249 19.35 4.26 -50.28
C ASP A 249 18.11 3.44 -49.89
N ILE A 250 16.94 3.97 -50.22
CA ILE A 250 15.66 3.27 -50.12
C ILE A 250 15.42 2.59 -51.47
N PRO A 251 15.27 1.25 -51.55
CA PRO A 251 14.89 0.60 -52.80
C PRO A 251 13.42 0.92 -53.09
N THR A 252 13.16 1.51 -54.25
CA THR A 252 11.84 1.51 -54.87
C THR A 252 11.51 0.08 -55.32
N GLU A 253 10.53 -0.55 -54.68
CA GLU A 253 9.94 -1.78 -55.19
C GLU A 253 8.61 -1.45 -55.87
N SER A 254 8.62 -1.58 -57.19
CA SER A 254 7.46 -1.69 -58.05
C SER A 254 6.90 -3.11 -57.94
N THR A 255 5.62 -3.27 -57.60
CA THR A 255 4.58 -4.07 -58.30
C THR A 255 3.30 -4.00 -57.48
#